data_AF-A0A4Z1KCA2-F1
#
_entry.id   AF-A0A4Z1KCA2-F1
#
_cell.length_a   1.000
_cell.length_b   1.000
_cell.length_c   1.000
_cell.angle_alpha   90.00
_cell.angle_beta   90.00
_cell.angle_gamma   90.00
#
_symmetry.space_group_name_H-M   'P 1'
#
loop_
_entity.id
_entity.type
_entity.pdbx_description
1 polymer ?
#
loop_
_entity_poly.entity_id
_entity_poly.type
_entity_poly.pdbx_seq_one_letter_code
_entity_poly.pdbx_strand_id
1 'polypeptide(L)'
;MELFKIYENDTPSNPHTFQTITNLYQKGEFSLIHIPLPLYSLLLQPILRVLLPYKEADPAAENEDDEESLVFDQEHGFLNISVTPIECSVVCHKSWAESVFQPIIDTLPKDENNQVQVLTDSYIVFSVDSTGTDAGQRVMDLTSPLAMAGVPIFFITTYFTDFILVPSKDRHKVGQTLLSRGFEFSEEESAYVVPTPTSHSRGPSSNSNPPSTPPPSNIAELQACTFKHLKRRNVKPFVQPGLHLIQCSGRDREIEDRPMSNGNGNGTHTSSPLDKLNTRLYISIISALLHQPTFLSLTISLEEGSSLLLDKSLLPLFGNSIQGDTDGDLVPIFLDLVDLPLESTGIVCGVAGKLVDEMRMNDRPDEEGGCMFGRELSYLSTARAGAVVLSGGGSERALEMLGGLLDREV
;
A
#
# COMPACT_ATOMS: atom_id res chain seq x y z
N MET A 1 48.53 -34.37 -10.34
CA MET A 1 47.95 -33.04 -10.64
C MET A 1 46.50 -33.27 -11.01
N GLU A 2 45.63 -33.66 -10.07
CA GLU A 2 45.17 -32.86 -8.91
C GLU A 2 44.59 -31.51 -9.37
N LEU A 3 43.41 -31.06 -8.96
CA LEU A 3 42.50 -31.56 -7.92
C LEU A 3 41.13 -30.90 -8.18
N PHE A 4 40.09 -31.73 -8.28
CA PHE A 4 38.75 -31.40 -7.81
C PHE A 4 38.83 -31.02 -6.31
N LYS A 5 38.17 -29.94 -5.89
CA LYS A 5 37.69 -29.70 -4.52
C LYS A 5 36.28 -29.15 -4.69
N ILE A 6 35.21 -29.95 -4.61
CA ILE A 6 34.58 -30.45 -3.37
C ILE A 6 35.02 -29.65 -2.15
N TYR A 7 34.21 -28.64 -1.82
CA TYR A 7 33.91 -28.34 -0.43
C TYR A 7 32.41 -28.56 -0.26
N GLU A 8 32.06 -29.79 0.11
CA GLU A 8 30.96 -30.04 1.03
C GLU A 8 31.25 -29.24 2.30
N ASN A 9 30.38 -28.28 2.60
CA ASN A 9 30.10 -27.92 3.98
C ASN A 9 28.59 -28.03 4.12
N ASP A 10 28.14 -29.27 4.36
CA ASP A 10 26.88 -29.56 5.02
C ASP A 10 26.92 -28.90 6.40
N THR A 11 26.44 -27.67 6.46
CA THR A 11 25.74 -27.16 7.63
C THR A 11 24.28 -27.08 7.21
N PRO A 12 23.30 -27.51 8.03
CA PRO A 12 21.90 -27.38 7.67
C PRO A 12 21.61 -25.88 7.60
N SER A 13 21.62 -25.34 6.38
CA SER A 13 21.18 -23.99 6.09
C SER A 13 19.71 -23.93 6.51
N ASN A 14 19.48 -23.33 7.67
CA ASN A 14 18.16 -22.93 8.10
C ASN A 14 17.53 -22.16 6.94
N PRO A 15 16.35 -22.54 6.41
CA PRO A 15 15.69 -21.77 5.36
C PRO A 15 15.13 -20.51 6.02
N HIS A 16 15.99 -19.55 6.31
CA HIS A 16 15.56 -18.21 6.62
C HIS A 16 15.10 -17.61 5.30
N THR A 17 13.78 -17.56 5.10
CA THR A 17 13.18 -16.70 4.09
C THR A 17 13.58 -15.27 4.43
N PHE A 18 14.49 -14.69 3.66
CA PHE A 18 14.91 -13.29 3.84
C PHE A 18 13.79 -12.39 3.31
N GLN A 19 13.31 -11.48 4.15
CA GLN A 19 12.42 -10.38 3.74
C GLN A 19 13.25 -9.11 3.66
N THR A 20 13.26 -8.48 2.49
CA THR A 20 14.03 -7.27 2.23
C THR A 20 13.10 -6.07 2.24
N ILE A 21 13.51 -5.03 2.96
CA ILE A 21 12.79 -3.76 3.00
C ILE A 21 13.56 -2.73 2.22
N THR A 22 12.84 -1.98 1.37
CA THR A 22 13.39 -0.90 0.57
C THR A 22 12.53 0.36 0.69
N ASN A 23 13.17 1.51 0.86
CA ASN A 23 12.66 2.88 0.80
C ASN A 23 13.33 3.68 -0.34
N LEU A 24 14.37 3.13 -0.97
CA LEU A 24 15.33 3.80 -1.85
C LEU A 24 14.71 4.64 -2.99
N TYR A 25 13.60 4.17 -3.57
CA TYR A 25 12.93 4.83 -4.71
C TYR A 25 11.65 5.58 -4.31
N GLN A 26 11.19 5.46 -3.07
CA GLN A 26 10.11 6.28 -2.51
C GLN A 26 10.70 7.40 -1.63
N LYS A 27 11.72 8.09 -2.15
CA LYS A 27 12.39 9.18 -1.43
C LYS A 27 11.45 10.37 -1.31
N GLY A 28 10.91 10.58 -0.12
CA GLY A 28 10.04 11.72 0.14
C GLY A 28 9.23 11.57 1.42
N GLU A 29 8.56 12.65 1.77
CA GLU A 29 7.48 12.64 2.76
C GLU A 29 6.16 12.61 2.01
N PHE A 30 5.27 11.69 2.38
CA PHE A 30 3.96 11.50 1.78
C PHE A 30 2.87 11.99 2.72
N SER A 31 1.77 12.46 2.14
CA SER A 31 0.55 12.85 2.86
C SER A 31 -0.56 11.89 2.52
N LEU A 32 -1.41 11.60 3.51
CA LEU A 32 -2.63 10.84 3.34
C LEU A 32 -3.81 11.81 3.38
N ILE A 33 -4.70 11.72 2.39
CA ILE A 33 -5.85 12.60 2.22
C ILE A 33 -7.11 11.77 2.24
N HIS A 34 -8.01 12.08 3.17
CA HIS A 34 -9.37 11.55 3.25
C HIS A 34 -10.34 12.45 2.48
N ILE A 35 -11.11 11.85 1.58
CA ILE A 35 -12.14 12.50 0.78
C ILE A 35 -13.47 11.73 0.95
N PRO A 36 -14.47 12.32 1.62
CA PRO A 36 -15.81 11.74 1.68
C PRO A 36 -16.42 11.57 0.28
N LEU A 37 -17.16 10.48 0.05
CA LEU A 37 -17.76 10.19 -1.27
C LEU A 37 -18.61 11.34 -1.86
N PRO A 38 -19.43 12.07 -1.07
CA PRO A 38 -20.18 13.21 -1.60
C PRO A 38 -19.32 14.34 -2.19
N LEU A 39 -18.06 14.45 -1.75
CA LEU A 39 -17.12 15.48 -2.17
C LEU A 39 -16.13 14.98 -3.24
N TYR A 40 -16.19 13.70 -3.61
CA TYR A 40 -15.30 13.09 -4.60
C TYR A 40 -15.28 13.86 -5.92
N SER A 41 -16.46 14.23 -6.45
CA SER A 41 -16.57 14.96 -7.72
C SER A 41 -15.92 16.33 -7.68
N LEU A 42 -15.96 17.02 -6.53
CA LEU A 42 -15.34 18.33 -6.34
C LEU A 42 -13.81 18.24 -6.31
N LEU A 43 -13.27 17.11 -5.85
CA LEU A 43 -11.84 16.84 -5.77
C LEU A 43 -11.33 15.91 -6.89
N LEU A 44 -12.14 15.60 -7.89
CA LEU A 44 -11.68 14.79 -9.02
C LEU A 44 -10.57 15.48 -9.80
N GLN A 45 -10.65 16.80 -9.99
CA GLN A 45 -9.62 17.56 -10.69
C GLN A 45 -8.23 17.45 -10.02
N PRO A 46 -8.07 17.69 -8.69
CA PRO A 46 -6.77 17.50 -8.06
C PRO A 46 -6.31 16.03 -8.06
N ILE A 47 -7.23 15.05 -7.94
CA ILE A 47 -6.90 13.61 -8.11
C ILE A 47 -6.28 13.33 -9.48
N LEU A 48 -6.89 13.86 -10.56
CA LEU A 48 -6.39 13.68 -11.91
C LEU A 48 -5.06 14.40 -12.16
N ARG A 49 -4.80 15.53 -11.46
CA ARG A 49 -3.52 16.24 -11.56
C ARG A 49 -2.37 15.42 -10.98
N VAL A 50 -2.55 14.84 -9.79
CA VAL A 50 -1.51 14.01 -9.15
C VAL A 50 -1.34 12.64 -9.80
N LEU A 51 -2.32 12.19 -10.58
CA LEU A 51 -2.20 10.98 -11.39
C LEU A 51 -1.18 11.16 -12.52
N LEU A 52 -1.07 12.36 -13.10
CA LEU A 52 -0.26 12.59 -14.29
C LEU A 52 1.19 12.93 -13.91
N PRO A 53 2.19 12.18 -14.40
CA PRO A 53 3.60 12.29 -13.98
C PRO A 53 4.35 13.49 -14.58
N TYR A 54 3.70 14.66 -14.64
CA TYR A 54 4.24 15.84 -15.32
C TYR A 54 4.09 17.10 -14.49
N LYS A 55 5.14 17.92 -14.52
CA LYS A 55 5.12 19.30 -14.03
C LYS A 55 5.46 20.26 -15.15
N GLU A 56 4.99 21.50 -15.01
CA GLU A 56 5.45 22.59 -15.89
C GLU A 56 6.97 22.74 -15.75
N ALA A 57 7.66 22.90 -16.88
CA ALA A 57 9.10 23.16 -16.88
C ALA A 57 9.39 24.46 -16.11
N ASP A 58 10.42 24.45 -15.25
CA ASP A 58 10.85 25.67 -14.56
C ASP A 58 11.40 26.65 -15.61
N PRO A 59 10.77 27.82 -15.82
CA PRO A 59 11.22 28.79 -16.81
C PRO A 59 12.60 29.38 -16.48
N ALA A 60 13.13 29.17 -15.27
CA ALA A 60 14.47 29.60 -14.85
C ALA A 60 15.54 28.50 -14.99
N ALA A 61 15.18 27.27 -15.32
CA ALA A 61 16.14 26.22 -15.61
C ALA A 61 16.72 26.45 -17.02
N GLU A 62 17.95 26.98 -17.09
CA GLU A 62 18.71 27.17 -18.32
C GLU A 62 19.05 25.80 -18.95
N ASN A 63 18.08 25.19 -19.64
CA ASN A 63 18.33 24.08 -20.55
C ASN A 63 18.35 24.65 -21.98
N GLU A 64 19.46 24.46 -22.69
CA GLU A 64 19.71 25.00 -24.03
C GLU A 64 18.85 24.34 -25.15
N ASP A 65 17.96 23.40 -24.79
CA ASP A 65 17.03 22.73 -25.69
C ASP A 65 15.59 23.22 -25.42
N ASP A 66 15.26 24.40 -25.96
CA ASP A 66 13.92 24.97 -26.02
C ASP A 66 12.97 24.06 -26.83
N GLU A 67 11.96 23.44 -26.19
CA GLU A 67 10.60 23.20 -26.76
C GLU A 67 9.61 22.42 -25.83
N GLU A 68 10.05 21.81 -24.72
CA GLU A 68 9.13 21.02 -23.86
C GLU A 68 8.58 21.83 -22.66
N SER A 69 7.28 22.14 -22.70
CA SER A 69 6.57 22.82 -21.60
C SER A 69 6.27 21.92 -20.38
N LEU A 70 6.42 20.61 -20.52
CA LEU A 70 6.12 19.61 -19.50
C LEU A 70 7.31 18.67 -19.29
N VAL A 71 7.77 18.55 -18.05
CA VAL A 71 8.88 17.67 -17.68
C VAL A 71 8.33 16.53 -16.82
N PHE A 72 8.89 15.33 -17.00
CA PHE A 72 8.57 14.17 -16.16
C PHE A 72 8.95 14.47 -14.70
N ASP A 73 7.98 14.38 -13.81
CA ASP A 73 8.21 14.74 -12.42
C ASP A 73 8.76 13.56 -11.61
N GLN A 74 10.08 13.60 -11.37
CA GLN A 74 10.81 12.62 -10.57
C GLN A 74 10.34 12.55 -9.11
N GLU A 75 9.51 13.49 -8.62
CA GLU A 75 8.88 13.44 -7.29
C GLU A 75 7.72 12.42 -7.20
N HIS A 76 7.32 11.78 -8.31
CA HIS A 76 6.34 10.68 -8.37
C HIS A 76 6.88 9.35 -7.78
N GLY A 77 7.52 9.40 -6.61
CA GLY A 77 8.07 8.20 -5.95
C GLY A 77 7.02 7.16 -5.58
N PHE A 78 5.84 7.62 -5.13
CA PHE A 78 4.71 6.77 -4.75
C PHE A 78 3.39 7.54 -4.82
N LEU A 79 2.37 6.93 -5.40
CA LEU A 79 0.99 7.42 -5.42
C LEU A 79 0.05 6.24 -5.14
N ASN A 80 -0.89 6.41 -4.21
CA ASN A 80 -2.03 5.51 -4.08
C ASN A 80 -3.34 6.32 -4.18
N ILE A 81 -4.26 5.87 -5.02
CA ILE A 81 -5.62 6.42 -5.11
C ILE A 81 -6.59 5.26 -4.90
N SER A 82 -7.30 5.29 -3.78
CA SER A 82 -8.24 4.26 -3.37
C SER A 82 -9.64 4.83 -3.23
N VAL A 83 -10.55 4.48 -4.15
CA VAL A 83 -11.99 4.71 -4.05
C VAL A 83 -12.64 3.44 -3.54
N THR A 84 -13.44 3.55 -2.49
CA THR A 84 -14.13 2.44 -1.81
C THR A 84 -15.59 2.81 -1.58
N PRO A 85 -16.45 1.86 -1.15
CA PRO A 85 -17.83 2.19 -0.75
C PRO A 85 -17.95 3.13 0.47
N ILE A 86 -16.85 3.39 1.20
CA ILE A 86 -16.83 4.26 2.40
C ILE A 86 -16.32 5.66 2.04
N GLU A 87 -15.22 5.73 1.28
CA GLU A 87 -14.48 6.96 1.03
C GLU A 87 -13.59 6.87 -0.21
N CYS A 88 -13.04 8.01 -0.62
CA CYS A 88 -11.82 8.09 -1.41
C CYS A 88 -10.63 8.49 -0.53
N SER A 89 -9.50 7.82 -0.72
CA SER A 89 -8.25 8.05 -0.01
C SER A 89 -7.12 8.23 -1.02
N VAL A 90 -6.30 9.27 -0.83
CA VAL A 90 -5.14 9.55 -1.69
C VAL A 90 -3.88 9.61 -0.84
N VAL A 91 -2.89 8.82 -1.21
CA VAL A 91 -1.51 8.97 -0.74
C VAL A 91 -0.71 9.60 -1.86
N CYS A 92 -0.12 10.75 -1.62
CA CYS A 92 0.73 11.42 -2.59
C CYS A 92 1.90 12.13 -1.91
N HIS A 93 2.87 12.60 -2.69
CA HIS A 93 3.97 13.40 -2.14
C HIS A 93 3.42 14.64 -1.45
N LYS A 94 4.01 15.00 -0.30
CA LYS A 94 3.54 16.12 0.54
C LYS A 94 3.46 17.44 -0.22
N SER A 95 4.38 17.69 -1.15
CA SER A 95 4.35 18.88 -2.01
C SER A 95 3.06 19.01 -2.81
N TRP A 96 2.45 17.90 -3.25
CA TRP A 96 1.17 17.95 -3.99
C TRP A 96 -0.05 18.04 -3.09
N ALA A 97 0.00 17.47 -1.89
CA ALA A 97 -1.05 17.72 -0.91
C ALA A 97 -1.18 19.23 -0.64
N GLU A 98 -0.05 19.92 -0.49
CA GLU A 98 0.01 21.36 -0.23
C GLU A 98 -0.26 22.22 -1.47
N SER A 99 0.27 21.86 -2.65
CA SER A 99 0.19 22.72 -3.85
C SER A 99 -0.98 22.39 -4.79
N VAL A 100 -1.52 21.17 -4.74
CA VAL A 100 -2.60 20.70 -5.63
C VAL A 100 -3.92 20.55 -4.89
N PHE A 101 -3.93 19.88 -3.73
CA PHE A 101 -5.17 19.63 -2.99
C PHE A 101 -5.59 20.81 -2.10
N GLN A 102 -4.69 21.32 -1.26
CA GLN A 102 -5.01 22.36 -0.27
C GLN A 102 -5.68 23.60 -0.88
N PRO A 103 -5.23 24.15 -2.04
CA PRO A 103 -5.88 25.32 -2.62
C PRO A 103 -7.32 25.07 -3.03
N ILE A 104 -7.64 23.85 -3.48
CA ILE A 104 -9.02 23.48 -3.85
C ILE A 104 -9.85 23.28 -2.58
N ILE A 105 -9.30 22.60 -1.57
CA ILE A 105 -9.97 22.36 -0.28
C ILE A 105 -10.33 23.70 0.39
N ASP A 106 -9.41 24.67 0.39
CA ASP A 106 -9.60 26.00 0.98
C ASP A 106 -10.70 26.82 0.29
N THR A 107 -11.04 26.49 -0.97
CA THR A 107 -12.14 27.13 -1.69
C THR A 107 -13.51 26.54 -1.38
N LEU A 108 -13.57 25.36 -0.73
CA LEU A 108 -14.82 24.71 -0.37
C LEU A 108 -15.58 25.49 0.72
N PRO A 109 -16.92 25.43 0.74
CA PRO A 109 -17.71 25.87 1.89
C PRO A 109 -17.19 25.26 3.19
N LYS A 110 -17.22 26.03 4.29
CA LYS A 110 -16.64 25.61 5.59
C LYS A 110 -17.12 24.23 6.06
N ASP A 111 -18.40 23.92 5.84
CA ASP A 111 -18.99 22.65 6.25
C ASP A 111 -18.45 21.47 5.43
N GLU A 112 -18.09 21.67 4.16
CA GLU A 112 -17.51 20.66 3.28
C GLU A 112 -16.00 20.55 3.48
N ASN A 113 -15.32 21.70 3.61
CA ASN A 113 -13.88 21.78 3.90
C ASN A 113 -13.51 20.94 5.15
N ASN A 114 -14.27 21.07 6.23
CA ASN A 114 -14.03 20.32 7.48
C ASN A 114 -14.20 18.80 7.35
N GLN A 115 -14.85 18.32 6.29
CA GLN A 115 -15.03 16.87 6.06
C GLN A 115 -13.85 16.26 5.30
N VAL A 116 -13.18 17.04 4.44
CA VAL A 116 -11.93 16.61 3.79
C VAL A 116 -10.79 16.73 4.79
N GLN A 117 -9.96 15.71 4.90
CA GLN A 117 -8.85 15.73 5.88
C GLN A 117 -7.54 15.37 5.22
N VAL A 118 -6.64 16.35 5.13
CA VAL A 118 -5.22 16.11 4.90
C VAL A 118 -4.60 15.79 6.24
N LEU A 119 -4.03 14.60 6.40
CA LEU A 119 -3.43 14.19 7.66
C LEU A 119 -2.21 15.05 7.98
N THR A 120 -2.09 15.45 9.26
CA THR A 120 -1.02 16.34 9.74
C THR A 120 0.34 15.65 9.80
N ASP A 121 0.34 14.35 10.11
CA ASP A 121 1.55 13.55 10.12
C ASP A 121 2.01 13.31 8.67
N SER A 122 3.31 13.45 8.44
CA SER A 122 3.93 13.04 7.18
C SER A 122 4.36 11.58 7.27
N TYR A 123 4.23 10.84 6.18
CA TYR A 123 4.49 9.40 6.11
C TYR A 123 5.71 9.10 5.25
N ILE A 124 6.40 8.02 5.58
CA ILE A 124 7.38 7.38 4.69
C ILE A 124 6.82 6.03 4.26
N VAL A 125 7.13 5.65 3.02
CA VAL A 125 6.66 4.40 2.40
C VAL A 125 7.82 3.40 2.40
N PHE A 126 7.55 2.16 2.76
CA PHE A 126 8.48 1.05 2.55
C PHE A 126 7.83 0.03 1.64
N SER A 127 8.54 -0.45 0.62
CA SER A 127 8.23 -1.69 -0.10
C SER A 127 8.83 -2.87 0.65
N VAL A 128 8.12 -4.00 0.64
CA VAL A 128 8.53 -5.24 1.31
C VAL A 128 8.57 -6.38 0.31
N ASP A 129 9.76 -6.72 -0.14
CA ASP A 129 9.96 -7.91 -0.96
C ASP A 129 9.98 -9.14 -0.05
N SER A 130 9.04 -10.04 -0.30
CA SER A 130 8.82 -11.22 0.51
C SER A 130 8.65 -12.44 -0.39
N THR A 131 9.78 -13.01 -0.78
CA THR A 131 9.80 -14.22 -1.60
C THR A 131 9.36 -15.45 -0.78
N GLY A 132 8.56 -16.34 -1.38
CA GLY A 132 8.37 -17.71 -0.87
C GLY A 132 7.52 -17.90 0.41
N THR A 133 6.83 -16.86 0.91
CA THR A 133 5.92 -16.97 2.06
C THR A 133 4.45 -16.80 1.68
N ASP A 134 3.58 -17.44 2.46
CA ASP A 134 2.13 -17.33 2.38
C ASP A 134 1.66 -15.87 2.61
N ALA A 135 0.70 -15.36 1.85
CA ALA A 135 0.34 -13.92 1.86
C ALA A 135 -0.13 -13.43 3.24
N GLY A 136 -0.98 -14.22 3.90
CA GLY A 136 -1.40 -13.95 5.28
C GLY A 136 -0.24 -13.98 6.28
N GLN A 137 0.74 -14.87 6.08
CA GLN A 137 1.93 -14.91 6.93
C GLN A 137 2.83 -13.69 6.71
N ARG A 138 2.98 -13.22 5.47
CA ARG A 138 3.76 -12.00 5.15
C ARG A 138 3.18 -10.77 5.83
N VAL A 139 1.86 -10.58 5.74
CA VAL A 139 1.16 -9.52 6.47
C VAL A 139 1.45 -9.62 7.97
N MET A 140 1.42 -10.83 8.53
CA MET A 140 1.65 -11.03 9.96
C MET A 140 3.09 -10.78 10.41
N ASP A 141 4.07 -11.30 9.68
CA ASP A 141 5.48 -11.16 9.99
C ASP A 141 5.93 -9.69 9.97
N LEU A 142 5.38 -8.91 9.04
CA LEU A 142 5.65 -7.47 8.95
C LEU A 142 4.87 -6.65 9.98
N THR A 143 3.56 -6.89 10.13
CA THR A 143 2.71 -5.99 10.93
C THR A 143 2.76 -6.27 12.43
N SER A 144 3.01 -7.52 12.85
CA SER A 144 3.11 -7.90 14.26
C SER A 144 4.16 -7.09 15.03
N PRO A 145 5.44 -7.02 14.61
CA PRO A 145 6.45 -6.31 15.38
C PRO A 145 6.18 -4.81 15.49
N LEU A 146 5.65 -4.19 14.43
CA LEU A 146 5.28 -2.77 14.43
C LEU A 146 4.09 -2.49 15.37
N ALA A 147 3.09 -3.37 15.35
CA ALA A 147 1.94 -3.27 16.22
C ALA A 147 2.32 -3.46 17.71
N MET A 148 3.21 -4.41 18.01
CA MET A 148 3.75 -4.63 19.36
C MET A 148 4.59 -3.44 19.84
N ALA A 149 5.29 -2.76 18.94
CA ALA A 149 5.99 -1.52 19.23
C ALA A 149 5.04 -0.31 19.35
N GLY A 150 3.75 -0.46 19.05
CA GLY A 150 2.77 0.63 19.06
C GLY A 150 3.05 1.66 17.97
N VAL A 151 3.48 1.22 16.78
CA VAL A 151 3.61 2.06 15.58
C VAL A 151 2.34 1.92 14.74
N PRO A 152 1.60 3.01 14.45
CA PRO A 152 0.48 2.95 13.52
C PRO A 152 1.00 2.82 12.10
N ILE A 153 0.36 1.98 11.30
CA ILE A 153 0.75 1.72 9.91
C ILE A 153 -0.49 1.73 9.01
N PHE A 154 -0.31 2.13 7.76
CA PHE A 154 -1.21 1.76 6.67
C PHE A 154 -0.52 0.68 5.84
N PHE A 155 -1.24 -0.39 5.54
CA PHE A 155 -0.72 -1.53 4.78
C PHE A 155 -1.49 -1.64 3.46
N ILE A 156 -0.77 -1.78 2.35
CA ILE A 156 -1.32 -1.85 1.00
C ILE A 156 -0.68 -3.03 0.27
N THR A 157 -1.44 -4.10 0.08
CA THR A 157 -1.05 -5.17 -0.86
C THR A 157 -1.23 -4.72 -2.30
N THR A 158 -0.21 -4.91 -3.12
CA THR A 158 -0.26 -4.66 -4.57
C THR A 158 0.07 -5.91 -5.36
N TYR A 159 -0.03 -5.82 -6.70
CA TYR A 159 0.25 -6.92 -7.62
C TYR A 159 1.68 -7.47 -7.49
N PHE A 160 2.64 -6.60 -7.17
CA PHE A 160 4.06 -6.96 -7.12
C PHE A 160 4.57 -7.13 -5.69
N THR A 161 4.26 -6.17 -4.83
CA THR A 161 4.83 -6.08 -3.48
C THR A 161 3.82 -5.53 -2.47
N ASP A 162 4.14 -5.67 -1.19
CA ASP A 162 3.37 -5.06 -0.11
C ASP A 162 4.04 -3.73 0.29
N PHE A 163 3.23 -2.69 0.51
CA PHE A 163 3.70 -1.39 0.99
C PHE A 163 3.20 -1.12 2.40
N ILE A 164 4.08 -0.53 3.22
CA ILE A 164 3.68 0.07 4.49
C ILE A 164 3.96 1.56 4.52
N LEU A 165 2.99 2.33 4.97
CA LEU A 165 3.16 3.73 5.33
C LEU A 165 3.30 3.82 6.84
N VAL A 166 4.35 4.49 7.28
CA VAL A 166 4.58 4.74 8.70
C VAL A 166 4.80 6.25 8.94
N PRO A 167 4.40 6.79 10.09
CA PRO A 167 4.71 8.18 10.42
C PRO A 167 6.22 8.43 10.37
N SER A 168 6.62 9.52 9.72
CA SER A 168 8.03 9.89 9.54
C SER A 168 8.76 10.05 10.88
N LYS A 169 8.03 10.52 11.91
CA LYS A 169 8.52 10.63 13.30
C LYS A 169 8.94 9.28 13.90
N ASP A 170 8.38 8.17 13.43
CA ASP A 170 8.64 6.82 13.93
C ASP A 170 9.70 6.06 13.10
N ARG A 171 10.31 6.69 12.07
CA ARG A 171 11.29 6.07 11.16
C ARG A 171 12.37 5.24 11.86
N HIS A 172 13.04 5.81 12.87
CA HIS A 172 14.09 5.10 13.60
C HIS A 172 13.56 3.91 14.41
N LYS A 173 12.38 4.06 15.01
CA LYS A 173 11.72 3.02 15.79
C LYS A 173 11.32 1.85 14.89
N VAL A 174 10.81 2.14 13.70
CA VAL A 174 10.46 1.15 12.67
C VAL A 174 11.71 0.38 12.23
N GLY A 175 12.79 1.08 11.84
CA GLY A 175 14.04 0.46 11.43
C GLY A 175 14.62 -0.49 12.49
N GLN A 176 14.70 -0.03 13.75
CA GLN A 176 15.17 -0.88 14.86
C GLN A 176 14.27 -2.08 15.11
N THR A 177 12.95 -1.88 15.04
CA THR A 177 11.96 -2.93 15.29
C THR A 177 12.06 -4.03 14.23
N LEU A 178 12.16 -3.67 12.96
CA LEU A 178 12.25 -4.65 11.86
C LEU A 178 13.61 -5.36 11.85
N LEU A 179 14.74 -4.65 12.06
CA LEU A 179 16.06 -5.27 12.21
C LEU A 179 16.10 -6.30 13.36
N SER A 180 15.48 -5.98 14.50
CA SER A 180 15.45 -6.89 15.65
C SER A 180 14.70 -8.19 15.38
N ARG A 181 13.93 -8.25 14.30
CA ARG A 181 13.16 -9.41 13.85
C ARG A 181 13.73 -10.08 12.61
N GLY A 182 14.93 -9.69 12.17
CA GLY A 182 15.66 -10.34 11.09
C GLY A 182 15.29 -9.84 9.69
N PHE A 183 14.62 -8.69 9.58
CA PHE A 183 14.49 -8.00 8.30
C PHE A 183 15.83 -7.36 7.91
N GLU A 184 16.14 -7.39 6.62
CA GLU A 184 17.31 -6.74 6.07
C GLU A 184 16.89 -5.53 5.24
N PHE A 185 17.67 -4.45 5.33
CA PHE A 185 17.51 -3.28 4.49
C PHE A 185 18.50 -3.39 3.31
N SER A 186 18.06 -3.02 2.11
CA SER A 186 18.90 -3.05 0.90
C SER A 186 20.23 -2.31 1.11
N GLU A 187 21.31 -2.74 0.44
CA GLU A 187 22.71 -2.35 0.71
C GLU A 187 22.95 -0.82 0.72
N GLU A 188 22.15 -0.05 -0.01
CA GLU A 188 22.21 1.42 -0.09
C GLU A 188 21.48 2.14 1.07
N GLU A 189 20.74 1.41 1.91
CA GLU A 189 20.07 1.88 3.13
C GLU A 189 20.84 1.54 4.42
N SER A 190 22.03 0.96 4.28
CA SER A 190 22.95 0.75 5.41
C SER A 190 23.35 2.05 6.13
N ALA A 191 23.21 3.21 5.47
CA ALA A 191 23.38 4.55 6.07
C ALA A 191 22.29 4.92 7.11
N TYR A 192 21.19 4.15 7.18
CA TYR A 192 20.10 4.31 8.14
C TYR A 192 20.45 3.68 9.50
N VAL A 193 21.55 2.93 9.54
CA VAL A 193 22.02 2.17 10.69
C VAL A 193 23.34 2.76 11.15
N VAL A 194 23.29 3.82 11.97
CA VAL A 194 24.48 4.14 12.77
C VAL A 194 24.62 3.04 13.83
N PRO A 195 25.74 2.30 13.87
CA PRO A 195 26.04 1.46 15.03
C PRO A 195 26.32 2.42 16.18
N THR A 196 25.49 2.45 17.22
CA THR A 196 25.85 3.20 18.42
C THR A 196 27.00 2.48 19.12
N PRO A 197 28.14 3.16 19.37
CA PRO A 197 29.13 2.64 20.30
C PRO A 197 28.53 2.72 21.70
N THR A 198 28.70 1.65 22.47
CA THR A 198 28.41 1.57 23.90
C THR A 198 28.98 2.78 24.64
N SER A 199 28.14 3.73 25.04
CA SER A 199 28.51 4.69 26.08
C SER A 199 27.31 5.14 26.91
N HIS A 200 27.43 4.94 28.22
CA HIS A 200 26.49 5.40 29.22
C HIS A 200 26.47 6.94 29.24
N SER A 201 25.33 7.55 28.93
CA SER A 201 25.04 8.92 29.36
C SER A 201 23.60 9.02 29.85
N ARG A 202 23.44 9.39 31.12
CA ARG A 202 22.16 9.76 31.74
C ARG A 202 21.90 11.22 31.37
N GLY A 203 20.95 11.47 30.47
CA GLY A 203 20.41 12.80 30.13
C GLY A 203 18.93 12.93 30.53
N PRO A 204 18.43 14.15 30.78
CA PRO A 204 17.23 14.38 31.59
C PRO A 204 15.92 14.11 30.81
N SER A 205 14.92 13.64 31.56
CA SER A 205 13.57 13.30 31.10
C SER A 205 12.87 14.45 30.39
N SER A 206 12.58 14.27 29.09
CA SER A 206 11.53 15.04 28.42
C SER A 206 10.17 14.44 28.77
N ASN A 207 9.23 15.29 29.17
CA ASN A 207 7.83 14.93 29.39
C ASN A 207 7.17 14.58 28.04
N SER A 208 7.23 13.31 27.65
CA SER A 208 6.23 12.74 26.74
C SER A 208 5.20 12.00 27.60
N ASN A 209 3.94 12.40 27.51
CA ASN A 209 2.86 11.63 28.11
C ASN A 209 2.91 10.20 27.52
N PRO A 210 2.97 9.15 28.35
CA PRO A 210 3.01 7.79 27.83
C PRO A 210 1.68 7.47 27.13
N PRO A 211 1.68 6.57 26.13
CA PRO A 211 0.44 6.05 25.56
C PRO A 211 -0.43 5.49 26.70
N SER A 212 -1.74 5.75 26.65
CA SER A 212 -2.67 5.48 27.74
C SER A 212 -2.91 3.99 28.06
N THR A 213 -2.24 3.08 27.35
CA THR A 213 -2.29 1.63 27.58
C THR A 213 -0.89 1.04 27.41
N PRO A 214 -0.46 0.12 28.31
CA PRO A 214 0.80 -0.59 28.13
C PRO A 214 0.81 -1.35 26.79
N PRO A 215 1.99 -1.51 26.14
CA PRO A 215 2.09 -2.31 24.93
C PRO A 215 1.65 -3.76 25.21
N PRO A 216 1.01 -4.44 24.24
CA PRO A 216 0.60 -5.83 24.41
C PRO A 216 1.80 -6.74 24.70
N SER A 217 1.61 -7.77 25.50
CA SER A 217 2.68 -8.69 25.93
C SER A 217 2.91 -9.82 24.92
N ASN A 218 1.90 -10.12 24.09
CA ASN A 218 1.95 -11.13 23.02
C ASN A 218 0.89 -10.86 21.94
N ILE A 219 0.94 -11.61 20.84
CA ILE A 219 0.04 -11.46 19.67
C ILE A 219 -1.43 -11.73 20.05
N ALA A 220 -1.71 -12.73 20.91
CA ALA A 220 -3.08 -13.04 21.30
C ALA A 220 -3.72 -11.91 22.13
N GLU A 221 -2.95 -11.29 23.03
CA GLU A 221 -3.38 -10.10 23.77
C GLU A 221 -3.59 -8.91 22.83
N LEU A 222 -2.72 -8.74 21.82
CA LEU A 222 -2.87 -7.71 20.79
C LEU A 222 -4.17 -7.89 20.01
N GLN A 223 -4.44 -9.09 19.50
CA GLN A 223 -5.67 -9.42 18.80
C GLN A 223 -6.90 -9.14 19.68
N ALA A 224 -6.91 -9.62 20.94
CA ALA A 224 -8.01 -9.39 21.86
C ALA A 224 -8.25 -7.88 22.12
N CYS A 225 -7.18 -7.10 22.29
CA CYS A 225 -7.26 -5.65 22.42
C CYS A 225 -7.82 -4.98 21.16
N THR A 226 -7.39 -5.40 19.97
CA THR A 226 -7.89 -4.91 18.68
C THR A 226 -9.40 -5.14 18.56
N PHE A 227 -9.89 -6.37 18.75
CA PHE A 227 -11.32 -6.66 18.63
C PHE A 227 -12.15 -5.96 19.71
N LYS A 228 -11.65 -5.84 20.94
CA LYS A 228 -12.29 -5.03 21.98
C LYS A 228 -12.40 -3.56 21.55
N HIS A 229 -11.37 -3.02 20.90
CA HIS A 229 -11.37 -1.65 20.41
C HIS A 229 -12.39 -1.44 19.28
N LEU A 230 -12.36 -2.31 18.27
CA LEU A 230 -13.30 -2.30 17.13
C LEU A 230 -14.75 -2.43 17.59
N LYS A 231 -15.03 -3.37 18.51
CA LYS A 231 -16.36 -3.58 19.11
C LYS A 231 -16.84 -2.35 19.89
N ARG A 232 -15.97 -1.73 20.69
CA ARG A 232 -16.29 -0.49 21.43
C ARG A 232 -16.67 0.66 20.50
N ARG A 233 -16.09 0.69 19.30
CA ARG A 233 -16.35 1.67 18.25
C ARG A 233 -17.46 1.27 17.29
N ASN A 234 -18.15 0.15 17.55
CA ASN A 234 -19.25 -0.36 16.72
C ASN A 234 -18.86 -0.59 15.26
N VAL A 235 -17.60 -0.97 15.01
CA VAL A 235 -17.13 -1.37 13.69
C VAL A 235 -17.82 -2.67 13.31
N LYS A 236 -18.48 -2.69 12.15
CA LYS A 236 -19.13 -3.87 11.60
C LYS A 236 -18.47 -4.25 10.27
N PRO A 237 -18.02 -5.50 10.12
CA PRO A 237 -17.51 -5.97 8.85
C PRO A 237 -18.67 -6.12 7.87
N PHE A 238 -18.47 -5.72 6.61
CA PHE A 238 -19.48 -5.92 5.57
C PHE A 238 -18.85 -6.17 4.21
N VAL A 239 -19.61 -6.83 3.34
CA VAL A 239 -19.28 -7.00 1.91
C VAL A 239 -20.30 -6.19 1.12
N GLN A 240 -19.82 -5.47 0.11
CA GLN A 240 -20.69 -4.74 -0.81
C GLN A 240 -21.33 -5.73 -1.80
N PRO A 241 -22.68 -5.83 -1.89
CA PRO A 241 -23.31 -6.78 -2.79
C PRO A 241 -22.95 -6.53 -4.25
N GLY A 242 -22.56 -7.60 -4.96
CA GLY A 242 -22.19 -7.54 -6.38
C GLY A 242 -20.82 -6.92 -6.66
N LEU A 243 -20.05 -6.58 -5.62
CA LEU A 243 -18.67 -6.11 -5.79
C LEU A 243 -17.72 -7.29 -5.84
N HIS A 244 -17.14 -7.51 -7.01
CA HIS A 244 -16.12 -8.52 -7.26
C HIS A 244 -14.87 -7.84 -7.79
N LEU A 245 -13.73 -8.13 -7.20
CA LEU A 245 -12.47 -7.49 -7.49
C LEU A 245 -11.56 -8.42 -8.29
N ILE A 246 -10.66 -7.78 -9.03
CA ILE A 246 -9.51 -8.42 -9.65
C ILE A 246 -8.26 -7.60 -9.34
N GLN A 247 -7.12 -8.29 -9.35
CA GLN A 247 -5.82 -7.69 -9.11
C GLN A 247 -4.97 -7.80 -10.38
N CYS A 248 -4.53 -6.66 -10.90
CA CYS A 248 -3.82 -6.55 -12.15
C CYS A 248 -2.64 -5.59 -12.03
N SER A 249 -1.70 -5.72 -12.95
CA SER A 249 -0.67 -4.73 -13.23
C SER A 249 -1.03 -3.95 -14.50
N GLY A 250 -0.60 -2.69 -14.57
CA GLY A 250 -0.41 -2.02 -15.84
C GLY A 250 0.58 -2.82 -16.69
N ARG A 251 0.29 -2.97 -17.98
CA ARG A 251 1.27 -3.54 -18.91
C ARG A 251 2.24 -2.41 -19.28
N ASP A 252 3.49 -2.49 -18.83
CA ASP A 252 4.51 -1.62 -19.40
C ASP A 252 4.65 -1.95 -20.88
N ARG A 253 4.83 -0.92 -21.73
CA ARG A 253 5.15 -1.18 -23.12
C ARG A 253 6.48 -1.90 -23.09
N GLU A 254 6.47 -3.21 -23.36
CA GLU A 254 7.58 -3.81 -24.07
C GLU A 254 7.76 -2.91 -25.30
N ILE A 255 8.83 -2.14 -25.29
CA ILE A 255 9.42 -1.69 -26.54
C ILE A 255 9.81 -3.00 -27.19
N GLU A 256 8.86 -3.65 -27.88
CA GLU A 256 9.23 -4.56 -28.95
C GLU A 256 10.18 -3.71 -29.77
N ASP A 257 11.47 -4.05 -29.70
CA ASP A 257 12.46 -3.68 -30.69
C ASP A 257 11.86 -4.07 -32.02
N ARG A 258 11.02 -3.21 -32.59
CA ARG A 258 10.62 -3.31 -33.97
C ARG A 258 11.96 -3.27 -34.68
N PRO A 259 12.38 -4.36 -35.33
CA PRO A 259 13.63 -4.33 -36.07
C PRO A 259 13.48 -3.16 -37.03
N MET A 260 14.37 -2.17 -36.90
CA MET A 260 14.40 -0.98 -37.74
C MET A 260 14.16 -1.46 -39.17
N SER A 261 12.95 -1.18 -39.68
CA SER A 261 12.67 -1.38 -41.08
C SER A 261 13.66 -0.48 -41.78
N ASN A 262 14.58 -1.07 -42.55
CA ASN A 262 15.59 -0.43 -43.38
C ASN A 262 14.92 0.58 -44.33
N GLY A 263 14.63 1.77 -43.81
CA GLY A 263 13.76 2.75 -44.41
C GLY A 263 14.39 4.12 -44.26
N ASN A 264 15.24 4.44 -45.22
CA ASN A 264 15.82 5.73 -45.54
C ASN A 264 14.87 6.91 -45.19
N GLY A 265 15.04 7.54 -44.03
CA GLY A 265 14.17 8.60 -43.55
C GLY A 265 14.88 9.50 -42.55
N ASN A 266 15.31 10.67 -43.02
CA ASN A 266 15.98 11.71 -42.25
C ASN A 266 14.95 12.40 -41.35
N GLY A 267 14.85 11.99 -40.08
CA GLY A 267 13.97 12.59 -39.08
C GLY A 267 14.31 12.08 -37.69
N THR A 268 15.15 12.79 -36.96
CA THR A 268 15.36 12.63 -35.53
C THR A 268 14.08 13.06 -34.82
N HIS A 269 13.13 12.14 -34.66
CA HIS A 269 12.00 12.34 -33.76
C HIS A 269 12.54 12.29 -32.33
N THR A 270 12.59 13.46 -31.66
CA THR A 270 12.77 13.55 -30.21
C THR A 270 11.59 12.83 -29.57
N SER A 271 11.85 11.85 -28.70
CA SER A 271 10.81 11.10 -28.01
C SER A 271 10.08 12.02 -27.04
N SER A 272 8.77 12.24 -27.22
CA SER A 272 8.00 13.05 -26.28
C SER A 272 7.96 12.37 -24.90
N PRO A 273 7.92 13.10 -23.79
CA PRO A 273 7.66 12.53 -22.46
C PRO A 273 6.35 11.72 -22.39
N LEU A 274 5.38 11.99 -23.26
CA LEU A 274 4.13 11.23 -23.38
C LEU A 274 4.32 9.87 -24.07
N ASP A 275 5.36 9.70 -24.90
CA ASP A 275 5.65 8.44 -25.58
C ASP A 275 6.19 7.38 -24.61
N LYS A 276 6.74 7.81 -23.46
CA LYS A 276 7.19 6.95 -22.37
C LYS A 276 6.03 6.43 -21.51
N LEU A 277 4.87 7.08 -21.57
CA LEU A 277 3.70 6.71 -20.80
C LEU A 277 2.87 5.66 -21.55
N ASN A 278 2.34 4.67 -20.82
CA ASN A 278 1.24 3.88 -21.37
C ASN A 278 -0.04 4.72 -21.43
N THR A 279 -0.19 5.52 -22.48
CA THR A 279 -1.34 6.42 -22.68
C THR A 279 -2.67 5.69 -22.58
N ARG A 280 -2.73 4.43 -23.06
CA ARG A 280 -3.95 3.62 -23.00
C ARG A 280 -4.33 3.30 -21.55
N LEU A 281 -3.37 2.87 -20.74
CA LEU A 281 -3.58 2.60 -19.32
C LEU A 281 -4.07 3.86 -18.59
N TYR A 282 -3.41 5.00 -18.78
CA TYR A 282 -3.78 6.24 -18.11
C TYR A 282 -5.16 6.76 -18.54
N ILE A 283 -5.50 6.69 -19.85
CA ILE A 283 -6.86 7.01 -20.32
C ILE A 283 -7.89 6.07 -19.66
N SER A 284 -7.61 4.78 -19.54
CA SER A 284 -8.48 3.83 -18.84
C SER A 284 -8.67 4.17 -17.36
N ILE A 285 -7.60 4.54 -16.66
CA ILE A 285 -7.63 4.97 -15.25
C ILE A 285 -8.48 6.25 -15.12
N ILE A 286 -8.21 7.26 -15.94
CA ILE A 286 -8.96 8.53 -15.94
C ILE A 286 -10.44 8.25 -16.20
N SER A 287 -10.74 7.41 -17.19
CA SER A 287 -12.11 6.99 -17.50
C SER A 287 -12.76 6.31 -16.30
N ALA A 288 -12.08 5.36 -15.64
CA ALA A 288 -12.61 4.70 -14.45
C ALA A 288 -12.91 5.70 -13.33
N LEU A 289 -11.99 6.61 -13.02
CA LEU A 289 -12.16 7.63 -11.98
C LEU A 289 -13.32 8.60 -12.29
N LEU A 290 -13.53 8.95 -13.56
CA LEU A 290 -14.66 9.79 -14.00
C LEU A 290 -16.02 9.12 -13.76
N HIS A 291 -16.08 7.79 -13.81
CA HIS A 291 -17.31 7.03 -13.59
C HIS A 291 -17.64 6.78 -12.11
N GLN A 292 -16.86 7.32 -11.16
CA GLN A 292 -17.02 7.11 -9.71
C GLN A 292 -17.15 5.62 -9.36
N PRO A 293 -16.05 4.86 -9.46
CA PRO A 293 -16.11 3.41 -9.32
C PRO A 293 -16.56 3.03 -7.91
N THR A 294 -17.30 1.93 -7.78
CA THR A 294 -17.66 1.39 -6.45
C THR A 294 -16.40 0.95 -5.70
N PHE A 295 -15.41 0.43 -6.42
CA PHE A 295 -14.09 0.16 -5.90
C PHE A 295 -13.00 0.32 -6.98
N LEU A 296 -11.93 1.03 -6.63
CA LEU A 296 -10.69 1.11 -7.39
C LEU A 296 -9.56 1.51 -6.45
N SER A 297 -8.52 0.68 -6.34
CA SER A 297 -7.24 1.04 -5.72
C SER A 297 -6.14 0.97 -6.75
N LEU A 298 -5.58 2.13 -7.09
CA LEU A 298 -4.42 2.28 -7.96
C LEU A 298 -3.21 2.60 -7.10
N THR A 299 -2.13 1.86 -7.27
CA THR A 299 -0.81 2.20 -6.72
C THR A 299 0.17 2.39 -7.87
N ILE A 300 0.87 3.51 -7.91
CA ILE A 300 1.98 3.77 -8.84
C ILE A 300 3.24 3.95 -8.02
N SER A 301 4.28 3.18 -8.34
CA SER A 301 5.61 3.33 -7.76
C SER A 301 6.66 3.35 -8.88
N LEU A 302 7.80 4.00 -8.63
CA LEU A 302 8.89 4.07 -9.62
C LEU A 302 9.55 2.72 -9.89
N GLU A 303 9.50 1.80 -8.93
CA GLU A 303 10.17 0.50 -8.99
C GLU A 303 9.32 -0.56 -9.69
N GLU A 304 8.05 -0.68 -9.31
CA GLU A 304 7.15 -1.75 -9.76
C GLU A 304 6.15 -1.30 -10.84
N GLY A 305 6.13 -0.01 -11.17
CA GLY A 305 5.14 0.55 -12.08
C GLY A 305 3.74 0.65 -11.45
N SER A 306 2.71 0.35 -12.25
CA SER A 306 1.30 0.54 -11.85
C SER A 306 0.64 -0.78 -11.43
N SER A 307 0.07 -0.82 -10.23
CA SER A 307 -0.78 -1.91 -9.75
C SER A 307 -2.22 -1.44 -9.54
N LEU A 308 -3.17 -2.29 -9.90
CA LEU A 308 -4.60 -2.03 -9.86
C LEU A 308 -5.31 -3.15 -9.11
N LEU A 309 -6.10 -2.80 -8.11
CA LEU A 309 -7.15 -3.64 -7.55
C LEU A 309 -8.48 -2.96 -7.87
N LEU A 310 -9.29 -3.55 -8.75
CA LEU A 310 -10.44 -2.86 -9.34
C LEU A 310 -11.68 -3.74 -9.38
N ASP A 311 -12.85 -3.11 -9.35
CA ASP A 311 -14.13 -3.78 -9.63
C ASP A 311 -14.10 -4.40 -11.03
N LYS A 312 -14.43 -5.69 -11.12
CA LYS A 312 -14.51 -6.48 -12.36
C LYS A 312 -15.40 -5.82 -13.41
N SER A 313 -16.39 -5.02 -13.01
CA SER A 313 -17.23 -4.23 -13.93
C SER A 313 -16.45 -3.20 -14.76
N LEU A 314 -15.28 -2.75 -14.30
CA LEU A 314 -14.42 -1.76 -14.97
C LEU A 314 -13.46 -2.40 -15.98
N LEU A 315 -13.29 -3.73 -15.98
CA LEU A 315 -12.42 -4.46 -16.91
C LEU A 315 -12.53 -4.02 -18.39
N PRO A 316 -13.74 -3.81 -18.94
CA PRO A 316 -13.89 -3.40 -20.34
C PRO A 316 -13.20 -2.07 -20.68
N LEU A 317 -12.98 -1.19 -19.70
CA LEU A 317 -12.30 0.10 -19.90
C LEU A 317 -10.80 -0.07 -20.15
N PHE A 318 -10.19 -1.13 -19.60
CA PHE A 318 -8.74 -1.35 -19.65
C PHE A 318 -8.36 -2.22 -20.87
N GLY A 319 -9.13 -3.25 -21.19
CA GLY A 319 -8.83 -4.14 -22.29
C GLY A 319 -7.42 -4.75 -22.15
N ASN A 320 -6.54 -4.54 -23.13
CA ASN A 320 -5.17 -5.08 -23.11
C ASN A 320 -4.12 -4.15 -22.47
N SER A 321 -4.52 -3.05 -21.81
CA SER A 321 -3.60 -2.15 -21.10
C SER A 321 -3.16 -2.68 -19.74
N ILE A 322 -3.80 -3.75 -19.27
CA ILE A 322 -3.50 -4.44 -18.00
C ILE A 322 -3.13 -5.90 -18.24
N GLN A 323 -2.47 -6.50 -17.25
CA GLN A 323 -2.10 -7.91 -17.20
C GLN A 323 -2.33 -8.45 -15.79
N GLY A 324 -2.55 -9.76 -15.67
CA GLY A 324 -2.83 -10.41 -14.39
C GLY A 324 -4.00 -11.38 -14.53
N ASP A 325 -4.50 -11.85 -13.38
CA ASP A 325 -5.67 -12.72 -13.34
C ASP A 325 -6.96 -11.89 -13.49
N THR A 326 -7.45 -11.77 -14.72
CA THR A 326 -8.70 -11.09 -15.04
C THR A 326 -9.94 -11.94 -14.81
N ASP A 327 -9.75 -13.26 -14.64
CA ASP A 327 -10.83 -14.21 -14.36
C ASP A 327 -11.08 -14.37 -12.85
N GLY A 328 -10.12 -13.92 -12.03
CA GLY A 328 -10.18 -13.87 -10.59
C GLY A 328 -11.51 -13.34 -10.02
N ASP A 329 -11.80 -13.81 -8.82
CA ASP A 329 -13.02 -13.49 -8.08
C ASP A 329 -12.70 -13.21 -6.61
N LEU A 330 -12.17 -12.01 -6.38
CA LEU A 330 -11.81 -11.52 -5.07
C LEU A 330 -12.99 -10.74 -4.47
N VAL A 331 -13.24 -10.92 -3.18
CA VAL A 331 -14.33 -10.26 -2.46
C VAL A 331 -13.75 -9.49 -1.27
N PRO A 332 -13.96 -8.16 -1.19
CA PRO A 332 -13.47 -7.33 -0.11
C PRO A 332 -14.45 -7.33 1.07
N ILE A 333 -13.93 -7.57 2.27
CA ILE A 333 -14.61 -7.32 3.53
C ILE A 333 -14.13 -5.98 4.06
N PHE A 334 -15.03 -5.00 4.12
CA PHE A 334 -14.75 -3.67 4.61
C PHE A 334 -14.94 -3.58 6.13
N LEU A 335 -14.03 -2.87 6.76
CA LEU A 335 -14.10 -2.39 8.12
C LEU A 335 -14.24 -0.87 8.06
N ASP A 336 -15.37 -0.35 8.52
CA ASP A 336 -15.59 1.10 8.65
C ASP A 336 -14.82 1.63 9.86
N LEU A 337 -13.80 2.44 9.62
CA LEU A 337 -12.91 3.00 10.63
C LEU A 337 -13.08 4.53 10.76
N VAL A 338 -14.17 5.12 10.24
CA VAL A 338 -14.42 6.57 10.30
C VAL A 338 -14.35 7.11 11.72
N ASP A 339 -14.91 6.38 12.68
CA ASP A 339 -14.96 6.76 14.10
C ASP A 339 -13.69 6.40 14.89
N LEU A 340 -12.66 5.84 14.24
CA LEU A 340 -11.40 5.50 14.89
C LEU A 340 -10.36 6.62 14.73
N PRO A 341 -9.54 6.88 15.77
CA PRO A 341 -8.34 7.68 15.60
C PRO A 341 -7.39 7.04 14.59
N LEU A 342 -6.75 7.85 13.76
CA LEU A 342 -5.75 7.41 12.77
C LEU A 342 -4.50 6.81 13.44
N GLU A 343 -4.22 7.21 14.69
CA GLU A 343 -3.14 6.66 15.52
C GLU A 343 -3.46 5.26 16.09
N SER A 344 -4.61 4.66 15.72
CA SER A 344 -4.96 3.32 16.17
C SER A 344 -3.97 2.30 15.63
N THR A 345 -3.32 1.56 16.54
CA THR A 345 -2.32 0.55 16.20
C THR A 345 -2.91 -0.87 16.24
N GLY A 346 -2.27 -1.80 15.55
CA GLY A 346 -2.60 -3.23 15.65
C GLY A 346 -3.91 -3.68 15.00
N ILE A 347 -4.59 -2.83 14.22
CA ILE A 347 -5.79 -3.22 13.46
C ILE A 347 -5.43 -4.26 12.41
N VAL A 348 -4.47 -3.95 11.53
CA VAL A 348 -4.03 -4.86 10.44
C VAL A 348 -3.57 -6.19 11.02
N CYS A 349 -2.61 -6.18 11.94
CA CYS A 349 -2.10 -7.39 12.60
C CYS A 349 -3.21 -8.15 13.36
N GLY A 350 -4.07 -7.43 14.08
CA GLY A 350 -5.14 -8.05 14.87
C GLY A 350 -6.17 -8.76 14.00
N VAL A 351 -6.61 -8.13 12.91
CA VAL A 351 -7.60 -8.69 11.98
C VAL A 351 -6.98 -9.79 11.12
N ALA A 352 -5.87 -9.51 10.44
CA ALA A 352 -5.21 -10.49 9.58
C ALA A 352 -4.75 -11.71 10.39
N GLY A 353 -4.18 -11.50 11.57
CA GLY A 353 -3.73 -12.58 12.44
C GLY A 353 -4.86 -13.45 12.91
N LYS A 354 -5.98 -12.84 13.33
CA LYS A 354 -7.13 -13.62 13.78
C LYS A 354 -7.72 -14.45 12.64
N LEU A 355 -7.78 -13.90 11.43
CA LEU A 355 -8.22 -14.64 10.24
C LEU A 355 -7.26 -15.79 9.92
N VAL A 356 -5.95 -15.54 9.88
CA VAL A 356 -4.94 -16.57 9.59
C VAL A 356 -4.97 -17.70 10.63
N ASP A 357 -5.07 -17.36 11.92
CA ASP A 357 -5.10 -18.34 13.02
C ASP A 357 -6.34 -19.25 12.95
N GLU A 358 -7.53 -18.65 12.82
CA GLU A 358 -8.80 -19.39 12.82
C GLU A 358 -9.02 -20.20 11.54
N MET A 359 -8.56 -19.70 10.40
CA MET A 359 -8.73 -20.40 9.13
C MET A 359 -7.81 -21.62 9.05
N ARG A 360 -6.58 -21.51 9.58
CA ARG A 360 -5.67 -22.66 9.72
C ARG A 360 -6.21 -23.75 10.64
N MET A 361 -6.97 -23.39 11.68
CA MET A 361 -7.54 -24.35 12.63
C MET A 361 -8.77 -25.11 12.09
N ASN A 362 -9.52 -24.48 11.17
CA ASN A 362 -10.72 -25.07 10.59
C ASN A 362 -10.43 -25.91 9.33
N ASP A 363 -9.20 -25.89 8.83
CA ASP A 363 -8.76 -26.68 7.69
C ASP A 363 -8.55 -28.16 8.10
N ARG A 364 -9.25 -29.07 7.41
CA ARG A 364 -9.01 -30.52 7.50
C ARG A 364 -7.91 -30.90 6.52
N PRO A 365 -6.86 -31.64 6.93
CA PRO A 365 -5.71 -31.98 6.08
C PRO A 365 -6.01 -32.97 4.93
N ASP A 366 -7.26 -33.42 4.76
CA ASP A 366 -7.62 -34.54 3.88
C ASP A 366 -8.29 -34.14 2.55
N GLU A 367 -8.49 -32.85 2.26
CA GLU A 367 -8.93 -32.43 0.92
C GLU A 367 -7.70 -32.18 0.02
N GLU A 368 -7.57 -32.97 -1.05
CA GLU A 368 -6.53 -32.87 -2.09
C GLU A 368 -6.58 -31.48 -2.78
N GLY A 369 -5.95 -30.50 -2.15
CA GLY A 369 -5.96 -29.09 -2.55
C GLY A 369 -5.48 -28.23 -1.40
N GLY A 370 -4.19 -28.34 -1.05
CA GLY A 370 -3.60 -27.69 0.12
C GLY A 370 -3.94 -26.19 0.26
N CYS A 371 -4.10 -25.77 1.52
CA CYS A 371 -4.44 -24.42 2.01
C CYS A 371 -4.23 -23.28 1.00
N MET A 372 -5.32 -22.77 0.42
CA MET A 372 -5.31 -21.54 -0.40
C MET A 372 -5.63 -20.27 0.41
N PHE A 373 -6.20 -20.39 1.61
CA PHE A 373 -6.72 -19.22 2.34
C PHE A 373 -5.62 -18.21 2.69
N GLY A 374 -4.51 -18.69 3.23
CA GLY A 374 -3.37 -17.83 3.52
C GLY A 374 -2.69 -17.30 2.26
N ARG A 375 -2.81 -17.99 1.12
CA ARG A 375 -2.11 -17.64 -0.13
C ARG A 375 -2.74 -16.44 -0.84
N GLU A 376 -4.00 -16.14 -0.52
CA GLU A 376 -4.81 -15.13 -1.22
C GLU A 376 -5.22 -13.94 -0.32
N LEU A 377 -4.79 -13.91 0.94
CA LEU A 377 -5.10 -12.78 1.82
C LEU A 377 -4.32 -11.53 1.40
N SER A 378 -5.07 -10.53 0.94
CA SER A 378 -4.57 -9.18 0.68
C SER A 378 -5.21 -8.19 1.64
N TYR A 379 -4.49 -7.12 2.00
CA TYR A 379 -5.03 -6.08 2.88
C TYR A 379 -4.82 -4.70 2.27
N LEU A 380 -5.86 -3.88 2.29
CA LEU A 380 -5.81 -2.47 1.87
C LEU A 380 -6.25 -1.58 3.02
N SER A 381 -5.36 -0.70 3.46
CA SER A 381 -5.65 0.36 4.42
C SER A 381 -5.86 1.68 3.68
N THR A 382 -6.98 2.34 3.96
CA THR A 382 -7.25 3.71 3.50
C THR A 382 -7.32 4.64 4.71
N ALA A 383 -7.58 5.93 4.51
CA ALA A 383 -7.65 6.89 5.61
C ALA A 383 -8.68 6.52 6.69
N ARG A 384 -9.87 6.06 6.31
CA ARG A 384 -10.97 5.70 7.22
C ARG A 384 -11.55 4.31 6.99
N ALA A 385 -10.90 3.44 6.23
CA ALA A 385 -11.33 2.06 6.07
C ALA A 385 -10.17 1.08 6.07
N GLY A 386 -10.47 -0.15 6.46
CA GLY A 386 -9.64 -1.31 6.17
C GLY A 386 -10.42 -2.27 5.29
N ALA A 387 -9.79 -2.87 4.29
CA ALA A 387 -10.38 -3.91 3.46
C ALA A 387 -9.50 -5.15 3.48
N VAL A 388 -10.08 -6.26 3.93
CA VAL A 388 -9.47 -7.60 3.78
C VAL A 388 -10.03 -8.21 2.50
N VAL A 389 -9.16 -8.62 1.59
CA VAL A 389 -9.55 -9.13 0.27
C VAL A 389 -9.14 -10.60 0.19
N LEU A 390 -10.11 -11.44 -0.17
CA LEU A 390 -10.01 -12.91 -0.19
C LEU A 390 -10.77 -13.46 -1.40
N SER A 391 -10.59 -14.73 -1.76
CA SER A 391 -11.49 -15.40 -2.70
C SER A 391 -12.93 -15.45 -2.19
N GLY A 392 -13.91 -15.61 -3.10
CA GLY A 392 -15.33 -15.70 -2.75
C GLY A 392 -15.63 -16.62 -1.56
N GLY A 393 -15.20 -17.89 -1.63
CA GLY A 393 -15.41 -18.85 -0.53
C GLY A 393 -14.66 -18.52 0.76
N GLY A 394 -13.48 -17.88 0.66
CA GLY A 394 -12.73 -17.42 1.82
C GLY A 394 -13.39 -16.23 2.52
N SER A 395 -13.98 -15.31 1.74
CA SER A 395 -14.62 -14.11 2.25
C SER A 395 -15.91 -14.41 3.02
N GLU A 396 -16.72 -15.36 2.59
CA GLU A 396 -17.94 -15.76 3.32
C GLU A 396 -17.61 -16.26 4.73
N ARG A 397 -16.62 -17.15 4.84
CA ARG A 397 -16.15 -17.68 6.13
C ARG A 397 -15.53 -16.58 7.00
N ALA A 398 -14.72 -15.71 6.40
CA ALA A 398 -14.09 -14.59 7.10
C ALA A 398 -15.13 -13.60 7.63
N LEU A 399 -16.17 -13.31 6.85
CA LEU A 399 -17.24 -12.41 7.23
C LEU A 399 -18.05 -12.94 8.40
N GLU A 400 -18.44 -14.23 8.38
CA GLU A 400 -19.15 -14.87 9.49
C GLU A 400 -18.33 -14.83 10.78
N MET A 401 -17.04 -15.14 10.68
CA MET A 401 -16.11 -15.11 11.82
C MET A 401 -15.95 -13.69 12.39
N LEU A 402 -15.65 -12.71 11.54
CA LEU A 402 -15.49 -11.32 11.97
C LEU A 402 -16.80 -10.77 12.55
N GLY A 403 -17.94 -11.15 11.96
CA GLY A 403 -19.27 -10.84 12.46
C GLY A 403 -19.46 -11.37 13.89
N GLY A 404 -19.21 -12.66 14.12
CA GLY A 404 -19.33 -13.26 15.45
C GLY A 404 -18.41 -12.63 16.51
N LEU A 405 -17.23 -12.16 16.13
CA LEU A 405 -16.29 -11.48 17.04
C LEU A 405 -16.68 -10.04 17.37
N LEU A 406 -17.30 -9.34 16.40
CA LEU A 406 -17.64 -7.91 16.50
C LEU A 406 -19.10 -7.66 16.88
N ASP A 407 -19.97 -8.67 16.78
CA ASP A 407 -21.34 -8.60 17.26
C ASP A 407 -21.38 -8.44 18.78
N ARG A 408 -22.35 -7.65 19.25
CA ARG A 408 -22.50 -7.34 20.67
C ARG A 408 -22.72 -8.64 21.45
N GLU A 409 -21.97 -8.81 22.54
CA GLU A 409 -22.55 -9.57 23.66
C GLU A 409 -23.70 -8.70 24.16
N VAL A 410 -24.90 -9.28 24.16
CA VAL A 410 -26.15 -8.63 24.60
C VAL A 410 -26.04 -8.16 26.04
#